data_AF-A0AAX2H1E4-F1
#
_entry.id   AF-A0AAX2H1E4-F1
#
_cell.length_a   1.000
_cell.length_b   1.000
_cell.length_c   1.000
_cell.angle_alpha   90.00
_cell.angle_beta   90.00
_cell.angle_gamma   90.00
#
_symmetry.space_group_name_H-M   'P 1'
#
loop_
_entity.id
_entity.type
_entity.pdbx_description
1 polymer ?
#
loop_
_entity_poly.entity_id
_entity_poly.type
_entity_poly.pdbx_seq_one_letter_code
_entity_poly.pdbx_strand_id
1 'polypeptide(L)'
;MSFGDNYAKDAQRVFYEKYSLPKASPATWDYIHEGFYYTRDGNRIYYMNRLMKGVDVETFELLFDAEEEESGNYYQYARDKNTYYDRGNPITKEAYEKRGELPEGYE
;
A
#
# COMPACT_ATOMS: atom_id res chain seq x y z
N MET A 1 19.83 -3.42 5.32
CA MET A 1 18.78 -4.45 5.19
C MET A 1 17.73 -3.85 4.28
N SER A 2 17.51 -4.46 3.10
CA SER A 2 16.47 -4.08 2.13
C SER A 2 15.20 -4.83 2.51
N PHE A 3 14.06 -4.13 2.60
CA PHE A 3 12.78 -4.69 3.09
C PHE A 3 11.76 -4.83 1.93
N GLY A 4 12.25 -5.19 0.75
CA GLY A 4 11.58 -5.03 -0.55
C GLY A 4 12.41 -4.07 -1.38
N ASP A 5 12.73 -4.43 -2.63
CA ASP A 5 13.86 -3.88 -3.42
C ASP A 5 13.90 -2.35 -3.61
N ASN A 6 12.85 -1.64 -3.18
CA ASN A 6 12.72 -0.20 -3.30
C ASN A 6 12.72 0.56 -1.97
N TYR A 7 12.70 -0.09 -0.79
CA TYR A 7 12.65 0.60 0.50
C TYR A 7 13.94 0.53 1.29
N ALA A 8 14.34 1.67 1.87
CA ALA A 8 15.49 1.78 2.75
C ALA A 8 15.15 2.67 3.96
N LYS A 9 15.87 2.50 5.07
CA LYS A 9 15.77 3.42 6.21
C LYS A 9 17.12 3.64 6.87
N ASP A 10 17.30 4.83 7.42
CA ASP A 10 18.35 5.16 8.37
C ASP A 10 17.75 5.49 9.74
N ALA A 11 18.55 6.02 10.66
CA ALA A 11 18.09 6.36 12.01
C ALA A 11 17.07 7.52 12.05
N GLN A 12 16.94 8.31 10.99
CA GLN A 12 16.14 9.54 10.92
C GLN A 12 15.03 9.50 9.87
N ARG A 13 15.20 8.75 8.79
CA ARG A 13 14.32 8.77 7.61
C ARG A 13 14.08 7.39 7.04
N VAL A 14 12.90 7.25 6.44
CA VAL A 14 12.53 6.13 5.59
C VAL A 14 12.48 6.63 4.15
N PHE A 15 12.91 5.80 3.22
CA PHE A 15 13.04 6.10 1.81
C PHE A 15 12.34 5.03 0.98
N TYR A 16 11.74 5.49 -0.11
CA TYR A 16 11.34 4.69 -1.25
C TYR A 16 12.12 5.19 -2.47
N GLU A 17 12.95 4.33 -3.03
CA GLU A 17 13.99 4.66 -4.00
C GLU A 17 14.84 5.86 -3.52
N LYS A 18 14.81 6.97 -4.27
CA LYS A 18 15.52 8.21 -3.96
C LYS A 18 14.70 9.21 -3.12
N TYR A 19 13.46 8.90 -2.79
CA TYR A 19 12.53 9.82 -2.12
C TYR A 19 12.31 9.42 -0.66
N SER A 20 12.39 10.39 0.25
CA SER A 20 12.02 10.17 1.65
C SER A 20 10.51 10.13 1.82
N LEU A 21 10.00 9.21 2.64
CA LEU A 21 8.61 9.21 3.09
C LEU A 21 8.39 10.40 4.02
N PRO A 22 7.45 11.31 3.69
CA PRO A 22 7.26 12.53 4.46
C PRO A 22 6.75 12.20 5.86
N LYS A 23 7.44 12.74 6.86
CA LYS A 23 7.16 12.62 8.30
C LYS A 23 7.31 11.22 8.89
N ALA A 24 7.63 10.20 8.09
CA ALA A 24 7.67 8.81 8.55
C ALA A 24 8.65 8.64 9.72
N SER A 25 8.24 7.88 10.73
CA SER A 25 9.09 7.48 11.85
C SER A 25 9.79 6.15 11.53
N PRO A 26 11.12 6.12 11.34
CA PRO A 26 11.84 4.87 11.02
C PRO A 26 11.76 3.79 12.11
N ALA A 27 11.52 4.22 13.35
CA ALA A 27 11.40 3.35 14.53
C ALA A 27 10.11 2.54 14.52
N THR A 28 9.04 3.08 13.94
CA THR A 28 7.71 2.46 13.88
C THR A 28 7.30 2.09 12.46
N TRP A 29 8.19 2.31 11.48
CA TRP A 29 7.93 1.98 10.09
C TRP A 29 8.01 0.47 9.86
N ASP A 30 7.00 -0.02 9.15
CA ASP A 30 6.73 -1.42 8.93
C ASP A 30 6.23 -1.65 7.49
N TYR A 31 6.70 -2.75 6.90
CA TYR A 31 6.28 -3.20 5.58
C TYR A 31 5.05 -4.09 5.73
N ILE A 32 3.92 -3.73 5.14
CA ILE A 32 2.64 -4.41 5.44
C ILE A 32 2.60 -5.79 4.78
N HIS A 33 3.02 -5.88 3.51
CA HIS A 33 2.99 -7.14 2.74
C HIS A 33 3.96 -7.07 1.56
N GLU A 34 4.75 -8.13 1.33
CA GLU A 34 5.83 -8.15 0.32
C GLU A 34 5.37 -7.79 -1.10
N GLY A 35 4.18 -8.24 -1.50
CA GLY A 35 3.57 -7.95 -2.79
C GLY A 35 2.91 -6.58 -2.96
N PHE A 36 2.87 -5.76 -1.91
CA PHE A 36 2.19 -4.46 -1.93
C PHE A 36 3.16 -3.31 -1.67
N TYR A 37 2.92 -2.19 -2.33
CA TYR A 37 3.66 -0.93 -2.09
C TYR A 37 3.06 -0.10 -0.94
N TYR A 38 2.24 -0.70 -0.09
CA TYR A 38 1.71 -0.04 1.10
C TYR A 38 2.60 -0.31 2.29
N THR A 39 2.95 0.77 2.99
CA THR A 39 3.74 0.71 4.21
C THR A 39 3.10 1.58 5.27
N ARG A 40 3.42 1.33 6.52
CA ARG A 40 2.86 2.11 7.63
C ARG A 40 3.97 2.58 8.55
N ASP A 41 3.70 3.69 9.22
CA ASP A 41 4.41 4.10 10.42
C ASP A 41 3.31 4.36 11.45
N GLY A 42 3.31 3.69 12.60
CA GLY A 42 2.50 4.01 13.79
C GLY A 42 1.06 4.52 13.57
N ASN A 43 0.90 5.76 13.11
CA ASN A 43 -0.36 6.45 12.86
C ASN A 43 -0.60 6.89 11.39
N ARG A 44 0.14 6.37 10.42
CA ARG A 44 0.09 6.76 9.00
C ARG A 44 0.23 5.57 8.08
N ILE A 45 -0.47 5.66 6.95
CA ILE A 45 -0.30 4.76 5.81
C ILE A 45 0.35 5.53 4.65
N TYR A 46 1.24 4.84 3.96
CA TYR A 46 1.93 5.32 2.77
C TYR A 46 1.69 4.36 1.63
N TYR A 47 1.57 4.91 0.42
CA TYR A 47 1.70 4.15 -0.82
C TYR A 47 2.96 4.63 -1.53
N MET A 48 3.94 3.75 -1.73
CA MET A 48 5.30 4.13 -2.18
C MET A 48 5.90 5.21 -1.26
N ASN A 49 6.30 6.36 -1.81
CA ASN A 49 6.77 7.53 -1.06
C ASN A 49 5.65 8.49 -0.62
N ARG A 50 4.38 8.21 -0.93
CA ARG A 50 3.27 9.14 -0.73
C ARG A 50 2.53 8.86 0.57
N LEU A 51 2.46 9.87 1.44
CA LEU A 51 1.59 9.86 2.62
C LEU A 51 0.12 9.92 2.19
N MET A 52 -0.67 8.93 2.60
CA MET A 52 -2.11 8.92 2.41
C MET A 52 -2.78 9.71 3.54
N LYS A 53 -3.68 10.63 3.17
CA LYS A 53 -4.37 11.52 4.13
C LYS A 53 -5.76 11.00 4.44
N GLY A 54 -6.17 11.10 5.71
CA GLY A 54 -7.53 10.75 6.15
C GLY A 54 -7.81 9.25 6.20
N VAL A 55 -6.77 8.41 6.11
CA VAL A 55 -6.89 6.96 6.25
C VAL A 55 -7.07 6.61 7.72
N ASP A 56 -8.03 5.74 8.00
CA ASP A 56 -8.16 5.09 9.30
C ASP A 56 -7.15 3.94 9.39
N VAL A 57 -6.01 4.20 10.05
CA VAL A 57 -4.88 3.27 10.13
C VAL A 57 -5.23 1.99 10.91
N GLU A 58 -6.13 2.06 11.88
CA GLU A 58 -6.51 0.91 12.71
C GLU A 58 -7.32 -0.13 11.94
N THR A 59 -8.10 0.33 10.95
CA THR A 59 -8.96 -0.53 10.11
C THR A 59 -8.41 -0.72 8.69
N PHE A 60 -7.20 -0.24 8.42
CA PHE A 60 -6.59 -0.35 7.12
C PHE A 60 -6.20 -1.81 6.82
N GLU A 61 -6.68 -2.32 5.70
CA GLU A 61 -6.39 -3.67 5.22
C GLU A 61 -6.13 -3.69 3.72
N LEU A 62 -5.25 -4.59 3.30
CA LEU A 62 -4.96 -4.86 1.89
C LEU A 62 -6.03 -5.81 1.33
N LEU A 63 -6.40 -5.61 0.07
CA LEU A 63 -7.48 -6.35 -0.56
C LEU A 63 -6.94 -7.20 -1.69
N PHE A 64 -6.74 -8.48 -1.40
CA PHE A 64 -6.35 -9.50 -2.37
C PHE A 64 -7.10 -10.80 -2.12
N ASP A 65 -7.16 -11.65 -3.14
CA ASP A 65 -7.69 -13.02 -3.03
C ASP A 65 -6.59 -14.09 -3.09
N ALA A 66 -7.01 -15.36 -3.03
CA ALA A 66 -6.10 -16.49 -3.01
C ALA A 66 -5.33 -16.68 -4.32
N GLU A 67 -5.88 -16.23 -5.46
CA GLU A 67 -5.22 -16.32 -6.76
C GLU A 67 -4.09 -15.29 -6.87
N GLU A 68 -4.32 -14.07 -6.39
CA GLU A 68 -3.29 -13.03 -6.26
C GLU A 68 -2.16 -13.48 -5.32
N GLU A 69 -2.52 -14.14 -4.22
CA GLU A 69 -1.55 -14.70 -3.28
C GLU A 69 -0.70 -15.83 -3.89
N GLU A 70 -1.31 -16.74 -4.64
CA GLU A 70 -0.60 -17.85 -5.30
C GLU A 70 0.27 -17.38 -6.46
N SER A 71 -0.23 -16.44 -7.27
CA SER A 71 0.48 -15.90 -8.43
C SER A 71 1.57 -14.89 -8.06
N GLY A 72 1.46 -14.24 -6.90
CA GLY A 72 2.26 -13.10 -6.51
C GLY A 72 1.95 -11.82 -7.30
N ASN A 73 0.90 -11.83 -8.13
CA ASN A 73 0.49 -10.68 -8.93
C ASN A 73 -0.63 -9.91 -8.21
N TYR A 74 -0.22 -9.01 -7.30
CA TYR A 74 -1.15 -8.28 -6.47
C TYR A 74 -1.62 -6.97 -7.11
N TYR A 75 -2.93 -6.85 -7.29
CA TYR A 75 -3.53 -5.55 -7.52
C TYR A 75 -3.40 -4.70 -6.25
N GLN A 76 -3.02 -3.44 -6.41
CA GLN A 76 -2.68 -2.55 -5.29
C GLN A 76 -3.92 -1.92 -4.64
N TYR A 77 -4.92 -2.75 -4.35
CA TYR A 77 -6.13 -2.35 -3.66
C TYR A 77 -5.99 -2.48 -2.15
N ALA A 78 -6.61 -1.54 -1.45
CA ALA A 78 -6.73 -1.55 0.00
C ALA A 78 -8.04 -0.89 0.39
N ARG A 79 -8.43 -1.01 1.66
CA ARG A 79 -9.50 -0.20 2.22
C ARG A 79 -9.23 0.12 3.67
N ASP A 80 -9.93 1.11 4.16
CA ASP A 80 -10.23 1.25 5.57
C ASP A 80 -11.75 1.13 5.79
N LYS A 81 -12.23 1.33 7.03
CA LYS A 81 -13.66 1.24 7.33
C LYS A 81 -14.55 2.22 6.55
N ASN A 82 -13.98 3.29 5.97
CA ASN A 82 -14.70 4.37 5.31
C ASN A 82 -14.52 4.38 3.78
N THR A 83 -13.35 3.97 3.28
CA THR A 83 -12.90 4.26 1.92
C THR A 83 -12.14 3.10 1.29
N TYR A 84 -12.34 2.88 -0.01
CA TYR A 84 -11.54 1.97 -0.82
C TYR A 84 -10.42 2.74 -1.51
N TYR A 85 -9.29 2.10 -1.75
CA TYR A 85 -8.11 2.71 -2.36
C TYR A 85 -7.57 1.87 -3.52
N ASP A 86 -7.21 2.53 -4.62
CA ASP A 86 -6.41 1.98 -5.73
C ASP A 86 -5.07 2.73 -5.79
N ARG A 87 -3.95 2.01 -5.59
CA ARG A 87 -2.59 2.58 -5.63
C ARG A 87 -2.47 3.85 -4.77
N GLY A 88 -3.09 3.81 -3.59
CA GLY A 88 -3.18 4.88 -2.60
C GLY A 88 -4.08 6.05 -2.98
N ASN A 89 -4.94 5.94 -4.00
CA ASN A 89 -5.94 6.94 -4.37
C ASN A 89 -7.33 6.47 -3.91
N PRO A 90 -8.15 7.31 -3.28
CA PRO A 90 -9.49 6.93 -2.87
C PRO A 90 -10.37 6.64 -4.09
N ILE A 91 -11.12 5.55 -4.04
CA ILE A 91 -12.07 5.11 -5.05
C ILE A 91 -13.40 4.72 -4.38
N THR A 92 -14.45 4.59 -5.18
CA THR A 92 -15.74 4.10 -4.70
C THR A 92 -15.73 2.58 -4.58
N LYS A 93 -16.61 2.04 -3.72
CA LYS A 93 -16.84 0.59 -3.63
C LYS A 93 -17.27 -0.01 -4.98
N GLU A 94 -18.10 0.71 -5.74
CA GLU A 94 -18.52 0.28 -7.09
C GLU A 94 -17.33 0.16 -8.05
N ALA A 95 -16.38 1.10 -8.02
CA ALA A 95 -15.19 1.02 -8.85
C ALA A 95 -14.29 -0.16 -8.45
N TYR A 96 -14.22 -0.47 -7.16
CA TYR A 96 -13.54 -1.66 -6.66
C TYR A 96 -14.23 -2.96 -7.11
N GLU A 97 -15.55 -3.03 -7.03
CA GLU A 97 -16.32 -4.23 -7.42
C GLU A 97 -16.19 -4.52 -8.92
N LYS A 98 -16.11 -3.47 -9.75
CA LYS A 98 -15.87 -3.59 -11.20
C LYS A 98 -14.44 -3.99 -11.60
N ARG A 99 -13.51 -4.13 -10.65
CA ARG A 99 -12.10 -4.49 -10.96
C ARG A 99 -11.98 -5.84 -11.68
N GLY A 100 -12.87 -6.78 -11.37
CA GLY A 100 -12.93 -8.11 -11.99
C GLY A 100 -13.72 -8.16 -13.30
N GLU A 101 -14.28 -7.03 -13.76
CA GLU A 101 -14.98 -6.93 -15.05
C GLU A 101 -14.06 -6.38 -16.16
N LEU A 102 -12.81 -6.02 -15.83
CA LEU A 102 -11.81 -5.67 -16.83
C LEU A 102 -11.44 -6.94 -17.61
N PRO A 103 -11.45 -6.91 -18.96
CA PRO A 103 -11.15 -8.09 -19.75
C PRO A 103 -9.75 -8.60 -19.41
N GLU A 104 -9.65 -9.88 -19.07
CA GLU A 104 -8.39 -10.63 -19.06
C GLU A 104 -7.69 -10.38 -20.40
N GLY A 105 -6.51 -9.75 -20.39
CA GLY A 105 -5.71 -9.59 -21.61
C GLY A 105 -5.07 -8.23 -21.86
N TYR A 106 -4.56 -7.55 -20.82
CA TYR A 106 -3.39 -6.69 -21.05
C TYR A 106 -2.13 -7.49 -20.69
N GLU A 107 -1.70 -8.31 -21.66
CA GLU A 107 -0.32 -8.85 -21.75
C GLU A 107 0.70 -7.72 -21.97
#